data_AF-A0A7J8Y0B7-F1
#
_entry.id   AF-A0A7J8Y0B7-F1
#
_cell.length_a   1.000
_cell.length_b   1.000
_cell.length_c   1.000
_cell.angle_alpha   90.00
_cell.angle_beta   90.00
_cell.angle_gamma   90.00
#
_symmetry.space_group_name_H-M   'P 1'
#
loop_
_entity.id
_entity.type
_entity.pdbx_description
1 polymer ?
#
loop_
_entity_poly.entity_id
_entity_poly.type
_entity_poly.pdbx_seq_one_letter_code
_entity_poly.pdbx_strand_id
1 'polypeptide(L)'
;MDDLLRDIIRPKYLEFKEIPSQIANGTKYLSHFKDCIGAIDDTHIDVMIHKENQLCYKGRKETPTVNVLAVYDFDLLFTYVLSGWEGLAHDSHIFLDTIGNPSITFPKPLP
;
A
#
# COMPACT_ATOMS: atom_id res chain seq x y z
N MET A 1 -17.81 -15.06 3.30
CA MET A 1 -16.87 -14.05 3.86
C MET A 1 -16.23 -13.40 2.66
N ASP A 2 -17.04 -12.77 1.80
CA ASP A 2 -16.72 -12.58 0.37
C ASP A 2 -17.01 -11.16 -0.16
N ASP A 3 -17.41 -10.21 0.71
CA ASP A 3 -17.94 -8.91 0.24
C ASP A 3 -16.95 -7.74 0.25
N LEU A 4 -15.69 -7.96 0.59
CA LEU A 4 -14.63 -6.96 0.42
C LEU A 4 -13.49 -7.61 -0.37
N LEU A 5 -13.70 -7.64 -1.69
CA LEU A 5 -12.72 -8.12 -2.65
C LEU A 5 -11.36 -7.44 -2.41
N ARG A 6 -10.31 -8.27 -2.34
CA ARG A 6 -8.92 -7.79 -2.42
C ARG A 6 -8.67 -7.36 -3.85
N ASP A 7 -8.76 -6.06 -4.09
CA ASP A 7 -8.47 -5.47 -5.39
C ASP A 7 -7.06 -4.90 -5.42
N ILE A 8 -6.41 -5.05 -6.58
CA ILE A 8 -5.11 -4.48 -6.86
C ILE A 8 -5.26 -3.49 -8.00
N ILE A 9 -5.01 -2.21 -7.71
CA ILE A 9 -4.98 -1.15 -8.72
C ILE A 9 -3.52 -0.77 -8.93
N ARG A 10 -3.06 -0.85 -10.18
CA ARG A 10 -1.71 -0.46 -10.58
C ARG A 10 -1.66 -0.08 -12.06
N PRO A 11 -0.73 0.79 -12.48
CA PRO A 11 -0.47 1.04 -13.89
C PRO A 11 -0.05 -0.24 -14.62
N LYS A 12 -0.47 -0.38 -15.89
CA LYS A 12 -0.05 -1.51 -16.74
C LYS A 12 1.45 -1.52 -17.03
N TYR A 13 2.04 -0.33 -17.09
CA TYR A 13 3.45 -0.11 -17.35
C TYR A 13 3.98 0.77 -16.23
N LEU A 14 4.72 0.16 -15.31
CA LEU A 14 5.41 0.87 -14.25
C LEU A 14 6.85 0.38 -14.29
N GLU A 15 7.73 1.20 -14.85
CA GLU A 15 9.14 0.86 -14.97
C GLU A 15 9.95 1.88 -14.18
N PHE A 16 10.47 1.46 -13.03
CA PHE A 16 11.39 2.26 -12.21
C PHE A 16 12.78 2.23 -12.83
N LYS A 17 12.98 2.97 -13.93
CA LYS A 17 14.21 2.90 -14.74
C LYS A 17 15.31 3.85 -14.27
N GLU A 18 14.94 4.95 -13.63
CA GLU A 18 15.85 6.03 -13.29
C GLU A 18 15.66 6.45 -11.84
N ILE A 19 16.73 6.95 -11.21
CA ILE A 19 16.63 7.57 -9.89
C ILE A 19 15.83 8.87 -10.04
N PRO A 20 14.75 9.05 -9.28
CA PRO A 20 13.94 10.28 -9.33
C PRO A 20 14.81 11.52 -9.09
N SER A 21 14.56 12.58 -9.86
CA SER A 21 15.32 13.84 -9.79
C SER A 21 15.33 14.45 -8.38
N GLN A 22 14.26 14.23 -7.64
CA GLN A 22 14.01 14.58 -6.24
C GLN A 22 15.08 13.99 -5.31
N ILE A 23 15.60 12.81 -5.65
CA ILE A 23 16.70 12.13 -4.94
C ILE A 23 18.05 12.49 -5.57
N ALA A 24 18.16 12.38 -6.90
CA ALA A 24 19.43 12.53 -7.63
C ALA A 24 20.10 13.89 -7.42
N ASN A 25 19.32 14.97 -7.34
CA ASN A 25 19.83 16.33 -7.21
C ASN A 25 20.19 16.72 -5.77
N GLY A 26 19.84 15.90 -4.78
CA GLY A 26 20.06 16.17 -3.36
C GLY A 26 21.17 15.32 -2.78
N THR A 27 22.33 15.92 -2.47
CA THR A 27 23.44 15.22 -1.79
C THR A 27 23.01 14.58 -0.46
N LYS A 28 22.03 15.16 0.22
CA LYS A 28 21.47 14.65 1.48
C LYS A 28 20.50 13.47 1.32
N TYR A 29 19.84 13.32 0.18
CA TYR A 29 18.83 12.26 -0.02
C TYR A 29 19.42 11.05 -0.73
N LEU A 30 20.37 11.28 -1.64
CA LEU A 30 21.00 10.23 -2.41
C LEU A 30 21.68 9.16 -1.53
N SER A 31 22.28 9.53 -0.40
CA SER A 31 22.92 8.57 0.51
C SER A 31 21.94 7.61 1.21
N HIS A 32 20.67 7.99 1.35
CA HIS A 32 19.67 7.25 2.13
C HIS A 32 18.59 6.61 1.28
N PHE A 33 18.25 7.23 0.14
CA PHE A 33 17.12 6.86 -0.70
C PHE A 33 17.54 6.51 -2.13
N LYS A 34 18.83 6.18 -2.34
CA LYS A 34 19.25 5.61 -3.62
C LYS A 34 18.37 4.40 -3.95
N ASP A 35 17.88 4.34 -5.18
CA ASP A 35 17.03 3.25 -5.68
C ASP A 35 15.64 3.16 -5.01
N CYS A 36 15.28 4.13 -4.17
CA CYS A 36 13.93 4.27 -3.65
C CYS A 36 12.97 4.58 -4.81
N ILE A 37 11.93 3.76 -4.95
CA ILE A 37 10.94 3.85 -6.02
C ILE A 37 9.68 4.60 -5.61
N GLY A 38 9.55 4.93 -4.32
CA GLY A 38 8.36 5.54 -3.76
C GLY A 38 8.27 5.32 -2.26
N ALA A 39 7.13 5.71 -1.69
CA ALA A 39 6.80 5.49 -0.30
C ALA A 39 5.57 4.60 -0.18
N ILE A 40 5.50 3.87 0.93
CA ILE A 40 4.42 2.95 1.26
C ILE A 40 3.73 3.50 2.50
N ASP A 41 2.41 3.57 2.48
CA ASP A 41 1.61 3.98 3.63
C ASP A 41 0.29 3.22 3.63
N ASP A 42 -0.28 3.03 4.82
CA ASP A 42 -1.56 2.40 5.02
C ASP A 42 -2.63 3.47 5.34
N THR A 43 -3.85 3.26 4.87
CA THR A 43 -4.94 4.22 5.08
C THR A 43 -6.25 3.53 5.36
N HIS A 44 -6.92 3.96 6.43
CA HIS A 44 -8.22 3.44 6.83
C HIS A 44 -9.34 4.20 6.11
N ILE A 45 -10.15 3.47 5.36
CA ILE A 45 -11.35 3.98 4.70
C ILE A 45 -12.57 3.47 5.45
N ASP A 46 -13.47 4.36 5.85
CA ASP A 46 -14.73 3.99 6.49
C ASP A 46 -15.59 3.14 5.55
N VAL A 47 -16.17 2.06 6.06
CA VAL A 47 -17.02 1.15 5.29
C VAL A 47 -18.34 0.87 5.98
N MET A 48 -19.37 0.67 5.15
CA MET A 48 -20.69 0.23 5.61
C MET A 48 -20.80 -1.27 5.41
N ILE A 49 -20.72 -2.02 6.51
CA ILE A 49 -20.87 -3.49 6.50
C ILE A 49 -21.92 -3.92 7.53
N HIS A 50 -22.53 -5.09 7.30
CA HIS A 50 -23.52 -5.67 8.19
C HIS A 50 -22.98 -5.81 9.62
N LYS A 51 -23.81 -5.49 10.62
CA LYS A 51 -23.41 -5.45 12.05
C LYS A 51 -22.74 -6.75 12.53
N GLU A 52 -23.23 -7.90 12.07
CA GLU A 52 -22.67 -9.22 12.36
C GLU A 52 -21.22 -9.41 11.91
N ASN A 53 -20.80 -8.68 10.87
CA ASN A 53 -19.44 -8.75 10.32
C ASN A 53 -18.52 -7.61 10.81
N GLN A 54 -19.03 -6.66 11.60
CA GLN A 54 -18.28 -5.45 11.97
C GLN A 54 -17.10 -5.69 12.91
N LEU A 55 -17.08 -6.79 13.65
CA LEU A 55 -16.10 -7.02 14.72
C LEU A 55 -14.65 -6.92 14.24
N CYS A 56 -14.32 -7.49 13.07
CA CYS A 56 -12.95 -7.47 12.55
C CYS A 56 -12.56 -6.11 11.95
N TYR A 57 -13.53 -5.29 11.56
CA TYR A 57 -13.30 -4.02 10.86
C TYR A 57 -13.35 -2.83 11.80
N LYS A 58 -13.87 -2.99 13.01
CA LYS A 58 -13.90 -1.94 14.02
C LYS A 58 -12.56 -1.85 14.73
N GLY A 59 -11.80 -0.82 14.37
CA GLY A 59 -10.62 -0.41 15.10
C GLY A 59 -10.96 0.37 16.38
N ARG A 60 -9.95 1.07 16.89
CA ARG A 60 -10.05 1.95 18.08
C ARG A 60 -11.16 3.00 18.03
N LYS A 61 -11.61 3.40 16.84
CA LYS A 61 -12.59 4.48 16.64
C LYS A 61 -14.04 3.98 16.54
N GLU A 62 -14.32 2.71 16.83
CA GLU A 62 -15.66 2.05 16.76
C GLU A 62 -16.36 2.08 15.39
N THR A 63 -15.82 2.86 14.45
CA THR A 63 -16.26 2.95 13.06
C THR A 63 -15.59 1.80 12.30
N PRO A 64 -16.36 0.96 11.58
CA PRO A 64 -15.79 -0.05 10.72
C PRO A 64 -14.98 0.58 9.59
N THR A 65 -13.75 0.11 9.41
CA THR A 65 -12.84 0.57 8.36
C THR A 65 -12.22 -0.60 7.64
N VAL A 66 -11.84 -0.41 6.38
CA VAL A 66 -10.88 -1.26 5.68
C VAL A 66 -9.54 -0.56 5.61
N ASN A 67 -8.46 -1.31 5.77
CA ASN A 67 -7.12 -0.81 5.52
C ASN A 67 -6.78 -0.97 4.03
N VAL A 68 -6.23 0.09 3.45
CA VAL A 68 -5.73 0.15 2.09
C VAL A 68 -4.23 0.45 2.15
N LEU A 69 -3.42 -0.48 1.64
CA LEU A 69 -1.99 -0.27 1.45
C LEU A 69 -1.77 0.44 0.13
N ALA A 70 -1.17 1.62 0.16
CA ALA A 70 -0.86 2.40 -1.03
C ALA A 70 0.64 2.61 -1.19
N VAL A 71 1.10 2.61 -2.44
CA VAL A 71 2.45 3.02 -2.83
C VAL A 71 2.33 4.17 -3.79
N TYR A 72 3.13 5.22 -3.57
CA TYR A 72 3.19 6.39 -4.45
C TYR A 72 4.63 6.74 -4.81
N ASP A 73 4.82 7.28 -6.01
CA ASP A 73 6.12 7.73 -6.51
C ASP A 73 6.45 9.16 -6.06
N PHE A 74 7.56 9.69 -6.57
CA PHE A 74 8.05 11.04 -6.23
C PHE A 74 7.28 12.16 -6.94
N ASP A 75 6.39 11.83 -7.87
CA ASP A 75 5.43 12.74 -8.47
C ASP A 75 4.09 12.70 -7.71
N LEU A 76 4.05 11.98 -6.58
CA LEU A 76 2.89 11.79 -5.71
C LEU A 76 1.74 11.04 -6.39
N LEU A 77 2.05 10.21 -7.39
CA LEU A 77 1.08 9.38 -8.09
C LEU A 77 1.05 7.98 -7.48
N PHE A 78 -0.16 7.43 -7.30
CA PHE A 78 -0.31 6.05 -6.86
C PHE A 78 0.21 5.08 -7.92
N THR A 79 1.18 4.27 -7.52
CA THR A 79 1.78 3.24 -8.36
C THR A 79 1.28 1.84 -8.01
N TYR A 80 0.71 1.69 -6.82
CA TYR A 80 0.09 0.45 -6.36
C TYR A 80 -0.91 0.74 -5.24
N VAL A 81 -2.07 0.11 -5.29
CA VAL A 81 -3.08 0.14 -4.22
C VAL A 81 -3.58 -1.27 -4.00
N LEU A 82 -3.51 -1.75 -2.76
CA LEU A 82 -4.11 -2.99 -2.30
C LEU A 82 -5.17 -2.68 -1.25
N SER A 83 -6.42 -2.96 -1.59
CA SER A 83 -7.57 -2.77 -0.69
C SER A 83 -8.03 -4.08 -0.06
N GLY A 84 -8.93 -3.97 0.93
CA GLY A 84 -9.70 -5.11 1.44
C GLY A 84 -9.09 -5.79 2.66
N TRP A 85 -8.21 -5.11 3.41
CA TRP A 85 -7.78 -5.58 4.72
C TRP A 85 -8.73 -5.12 5.81
N GLU A 86 -8.94 -5.95 6.82
CA GLU A 86 -9.76 -5.56 7.96
C GLU A 86 -9.12 -4.39 8.71
N GLY A 87 -9.92 -3.46 9.24
CA GLY A 87 -9.42 -2.27 9.92
C GLY A 87 -8.55 -2.53 11.16
N LEU A 88 -8.61 -3.73 11.72
CA LEU A 88 -7.75 -4.18 12.82
C LEU A 88 -6.43 -4.81 12.37
N ALA A 89 -6.24 -5.06 11.07
CA ALA A 89 -5.01 -5.64 10.57
C ALA A 89 -3.84 -4.67 10.80
N HIS A 90 -2.76 -5.20 11.35
CA HIS A 90 -1.52 -4.45 11.56
C HIS A 90 -0.80 -4.20 10.22
N ASP A 91 -0.23 -3.03 10.05
CA ASP A 91 0.43 -2.59 8.82
C ASP A 91 1.56 -3.55 8.42
N SER A 92 2.32 -4.03 9.41
CA SER A 92 3.38 -5.03 9.20
C SER A 92 2.84 -6.37 8.69
N HIS A 93 1.66 -6.79 9.15
CA HIS A 93 1.01 -8.01 8.69
C HIS A 93 0.56 -7.86 7.23
N ILE A 94 -0.09 -6.74 6.91
CA ILE A 94 -0.53 -6.41 5.55
C ILE A 94 0.68 -6.39 4.60
N PHE A 95 1.76 -5.71 4.99
CA PHE A 95 2.97 -5.61 4.19
C PHE A 95 3.63 -6.98 3.96
N LEU A 96 3.81 -7.78 5.02
CA LEU A 96 4.44 -9.10 4.93
C LEU A 96 3.63 -10.09 4.09
N ASP A 97 2.30 -10.11 4.24
CA ASP A 97 1.41 -10.93 3.39
C ASP A 97 1.53 -10.53 1.92
N THR A 98 1.57 -9.21 1.65
CA THR A 98 1.67 -8.65 0.30
C THR A 98 2.97 -9.05 -0.39
N ILE A 99 4.13 -8.91 0.27
CA ILE A 99 5.43 -9.24 -0.34
C ILE A 99 5.70 -10.76 -0.38
N GLY A 100 5.05 -11.53 0.49
CA GLY A 100 5.19 -12.99 0.57
C GLY A 100 4.32 -13.75 -0.43
N ASN A 101 3.30 -13.11 -1.00
CA ASN A 101 2.37 -13.74 -1.92
C ASN A 101 2.86 -13.65 -3.38
N PRO A 102 3.26 -14.75 -4.04
CA PRO A 102 3.78 -14.73 -5.41
C PRO A 102 2.73 -14.38 -6.47
N SER A 103 1.44 -14.50 -6.15
CA SER A 103 0.35 -14.06 -7.04
C SER A 103 0.16 -12.55 -7.03
N ILE A 104 0.72 -11.86 -6.02
CA ILE A 104 0.73 -10.41 -5.90
C ILE A 104 2.07 -9.88 -6.40
N THR A 105 2.03 -9.07 -7.45
CA THR A 105 3.24 -8.42 -7.97
C THR A 105 3.44 -7.07 -7.27
N PHE A 106 4.04 -7.11 -6.08
CA PHE A 106 4.39 -5.90 -5.33
C PHE A 106 5.54 -5.13 -6.02
N PRO A 107 5.50 -3.78 -6.07
CA PRO A 107 6.57 -2.96 -6.63
C PRO A 107 7.91 -3.20 -5.93
N LYS A 108 8.99 -3.33 -6.70
CA LYS A 108 10.36 -3.51 -6.18
C LYS A 108 11.33 -2.62 -6.95
N PRO A 109 12.37 -2.08 -6.28
CA PRO A 109 13.51 -1.47 -6.96
C PRO A 109 14.14 -2.42 -7.97
N LEU A 110 14.90 -1.86 -8.92
CA LEU A 110 15.76 -2.67 -9.77
C LEU A 110 16.80 -3.43 -8.92
N PRO A 111 17.19 -4.66 -9.33
CA PRO A 111 18.24 -5.44 -8.65
C PRO A 111 19.59 -4.74 -8.58
#